data_AF-A0A7V6CCP7-F1
#
_entry.id   AF-A0A7V6CCP7-F1
#
_cell.length_a   1.000
_cell.length_b   1.000
_cell.length_c   1.000
_cell.angle_alpha   90.00
_cell.angle_beta   90.00
_cell.angle_gamma   90.00
#
_symmetry.space_group_name_H-M   'P 1'
#
loop_
_entity.id
_entity.type
_entity.pdbx_description
1 polymer ?
#
loop_
_entity_poly.entity_id
_entity_poly.type
_entity_poly.pdbx_seq_one_letter_code
_entity_poly.pdbx_strand_id
1 'polypeptide(L)'
;RNTRELQESVMQIRMMPISFAFSRFPRLVRDTSAALGKKVELRLHGEATELDKTVLEKIGDPLVHLVRNSLDHGLESPETRKAAGKPETGVLSLSAYHEGGNIVIEIADDGAGINRDKVLAKAVERGLVQEDEELSDERIHNLIFLPGFSTADTVSDLSGRGVGMDVVRRNIADLGGHVSVRSKTGQGSTFTIRLPLTVAILDGQLVDVGRQTYIIPLTSIVETVQTSPELVNAVGGHEELFRLRDEYIPIIRLHRLFGVPATNTNVKDGLLVIVEGGTQRVGIFVDRLDDQQQVVIKSLEKNFRQTAGISGATILGDGTVALIIDVHGLMQLFFEGHTAGPHKAVA
;
A
#
# COMPACT_ATOMS: atom_id res chain seq x y z
N ARG A 1 4.94 -8.75 28.56
CA ARG A 1 4.48 -10.15 28.39
C ARG A 1 2.97 -10.26 28.60
N ASN A 2 2.42 -9.88 29.77
CA ASN A 2 0.96 -9.86 30.00
C ASN A 2 0.16 -8.97 29.03
N THR A 3 0.71 -7.82 28.62
CA THR A 3 0.07 -6.94 27.63
C THR A 3 -0.08 -7.58 26.25
N ARG A 4 0.88 -8.41 25.84
CA ARG A 4 0.86 -9.11 24.55
C ARG A 4 -0.16 -10.25 24.54
N GLU A 5 -0.22 -11.03 25.61
CA GLU A 5 -1.22 -12.10 25.75
C GLU A 5 -2.66 -11.56 25.81
N LEU A 6 -2.86 -10.42 26.49
CA LEU A 6 -4.15 -9.72 26.48
C LEU A 6 -4.50 -9.18 25.09
N GLN A 7 -3.53 -8.60 24.38
CA GLN A 7 -3.74 -8.10 23.03
C GLN A 7 -4.09 -9.23 22.04
N GLU A 8 -3.36 -10.35 22.08
CA GLU A 8 -3.65 -11.54 21.27
C GLU A 8 -5.07 -12.07 21.57
N SER A 9 -5.47 -12.10 22.85
CA SER A 9 -6.81 -12.51 23.25
C SER A 9 -7.91 -11.55 22.77
N VAL A 10 -7.66 -10.23 22.81
CA VAL A 10 -8.60 -9.22 22.30
C VAL A 10 -8.73 -9.29 20.78
N MET A 11 -7.63 -9.58 20.08
CA MET A 11 -7.65 -9.75 18.63
C MET A 11 -8.55 -10.92 18.22
N GLN A 12 -8.48 -12.06 18.92
CA GLN A 12 -9.36 -13.22 18.68
C GLN A 12 -10.85 -12.87 18.77
N ILE A 13 -11.26 -11.95 19.63
CA ILE A 13 -12.67 -11.54 19.77
C ILE A 13 -13.18 -10.81 18.51
N ARG A 14 -12.30 -10.16 17.75
CA ARG A 14 -12.66 -9.38 16.55
C ARG A 14 -12.55 -10.20 15.25
N MET A 15 -11.95 -11.39 15.32
CA MET A 15 -11.77 -12.25 14.17
C MET A 15 -13.11 -12.80 13.67
N MET A 16 -13.28 -12.84 12.35
CA MET A 16 -14.43 -13.43 11.68
C MET A 16 -13.95 -14.30 10.51
N PRO A 17 -14.61 -15.43 10.24
CA PRO A 17 -14.20 -16.32 9.14
C PRO A 17 -14.36 -15.64 7.78
N ILE A 18 -13.44 -15.92 6.85
CA ILE A 18 -13.46 -15.36 5.50
C ILE A 18 -14.70 -15.80 4.70
N SER A 19 -15.36 -16.89 5.11
CA SER A 19 -16.62 -17.37 4.54
C SER A 19 -17.67 -16.27 4.36
N PHE A 20 -17.72 -15.28 5.24
CA PHE A 20 -18.61 -14.12 5.12
C PHE A 20 -18.31 -13.30 3.85
N ALA A 21 -17.03 -13.06 3.53
CA ALA A 21 -16.64 -12.40 2.28
C ALA A 21 -16.86 -13.31 1.06
N PHE A 22 -16.68 -14.63 1.23
CA PHE A 22 -16.82 -15.61 0.15
C PHE A 22 -18.28 -15.92 -0.22
N SER A 23 -19.21 -15.72 0.71
CA SER A 23 -20.63 -16.08 0.58
C SER A 23 -21.33 -15.54 -0.68
N ARG A 24 -20.87 -14.40 -1.22
CA ARG A 24 -21.42 -13.78 -2.44
C ARG A 24 -20.88 -14.34 -3.76
N PHE A 25 -19.73 -15.01 -3.74
CA PHE A 25 -19.07 -15.46 -4.98
C PHE A 25 -19.81 -16.57 -5.72
N PRO A 26 -20.46 -17.56 -5.08
CA PRO A 26 -21.23 -18.57 -5.83
C PRO A 26 -22.29 -17.94 -6.75
N ARG A 27 -22.99 -16.91 -6.26
CA ARG A 27 -23.97 -16.18 -7.07
C ARG A 27 -23.30 -15.32 -8.13
N LEU A 28 -22.28 -14.54 -7.76
CA LEU A 28 -21.57 -13.67 -8.70
C LEU A 28 -20.95 -14.45 -9.87
N VAL A 29 -20.30 -15.58 -9.58
CA VAL A 29 -19.70 -16.46 -10.59
C VAL A 29 -20.79 -17.04 -11.50
N ARG A 30 -21.91 -17.52 -10.95
CA ARG A 30 -23.03 -18.05 -11.74
C ARG A 30 -23.61 -17.00 -12.68
N ASP A 31 -23.93 -15.82 -12.17
CA ASP A 31 -24.58 -14.74 -12.94
C ASP A 31 -23.64 -14.21 -14.04
N THR A 32 -22.36 -14.00 -13.71
CA THR A 32 -21.35 -13.49 -14.66
C THR A 32 -21.00 -14.54 -15.72
N SER A 33 -20.81 -15.80 -15.33
CA SER A 33 -20.51 -16.88 -16.28
C SER A 33 -21.65 -17.09 -17.27
N ALA A 34 -22.90 -17.01 -16.81
CA ALA A 34 -24.07 -17.07 -17.69
C ALA A 34 -24.12 -15.91 -18.68
N ALA A 35 -23.85 -14.68 -18.23
CA ALA A 35 -23.82 -13.50 -19.10
C ALA A 35 -22.72 -13.59 -20.17
N LEU A 36 -21.57 -14.19 -19.84
CA LEU A 36 -20.43 -14.37 -20.75
C LEU A 36 -20.51 -15.65 -21.61
N GLY A 37 -21.49 -16.52 -21.37
CA GLY A 37 -21.58 -17.82 -22.04
C GLY A 37 -20.46 -18.80 -21.66
N LYS A 38 -19.85 -18.65 -20.48
CA LYS A 38 -18.76 -19.51 -19.99
C LYS A 38 -19.28 -20.56 -19.00
N LYS A 39 -18.65 -21.74 -18.98
CA LYS A 39 -18.94 -22.80 -17.99
C LYS A 39 -17.83 -22.79 -16.94
N VAL A 40 -18.17 -22.51 -15.69
CA VAL A 40 -17.20 -22.33 -14.60
C VAL A 40 -17.64 -23.11 -13.36
N GLU A 41 -16.71 -23.85 -12.77
CA GLU A 41 -16.82 -24.47 -11.46
C GLU A 41 -16.08 -23.59 -10.43
N LEU A 42 -16.77 -23.16 -9.38
CA LEU A 42 -16.17 -22.43 -8.26
C LEU A 42 -15.79 -23.41 -7.15
N ARG A 43 -14.53 -23.36 -6.71
CA ARG A 43 -14.02 -24.12 -5.56
C ARG A 43 -13.60 -23.18 -4.45
N LEU A 44 -14.11 -23.40 -3.24
CA LEU A 44 -13.79 -22.62 -2.05
C LEU A 44 -12.99 -23.49 -1.08
N HIS A 45 -11.86 -22.99 -0.61
CA HIS A 45 -10.99 -23.66 0.35
C HIS A 45 -10.61 -22.71 1.49
N GLY A 46 -10.53 -23.24 2.71
CA GLY A 46 -10.13 -22.43 3.87
C GLY A 46 -11.16 -21.39 4.30
N GLU A 47 -12.46 -21.66 4.10
CA GLU A 47 -13.54 -20.74 4.46
C GLU A 47 -13.57 -20.40 5.97
N ALA A 48 -12.99 -21.25 6.81
CA ALA A 48 -12.85 -21.04 8.24
C ALA A 48 -11.66 -20.14 8.63
N THR A 49 -10.80 -19.75 7.69
CA THR A 49 -9.67 -18.85 7.96
C THR A 49 -10.17 -17.52 8.50
N GLU A 50 -9.63 -17.12 9.64
CA GLU A 50 -10.09 -15.97 10.43
C GLU A 50 -9.39 -14.68 10.00
N LEU A 51 -10.16 -13.62 9.75
CA LEU A 51 -9.67 -12.27 9.46
C LEU A 51 -10.29 -11.25 10.41
N ASP A 52 -9.58 -10.15 10.63
CA ASP A 52 -10.12 -8.98 11.31
C ASP A 52 -11.38 -8.45 10.59
N LYS A 53 -12.45 -8.17 11.35
CA LYS A 53 -13.71 -7.63 10.78
C LYS A 53 -13.53 -6.45 9.82
N THR A 54 -12.66 -5.50 10.11
CA THR A 54 -12.45 -4.33 9.24
C THR A 54 -11.70 -4.68 7.97
N VAL A 55 -10.76 -5.62 8.05
CA VAL A 55 -10.05 -6.14 6.88
C VAL A 55 -11.04 -6.91 6.02
N LEU A 56 -11.91 -7.73 6.62
CA LEU A 56 -12.95 -8.48 5.93
C LEU A 56 -13.96 -7.58 5.18
N GLU A 57 -14.37 -6.46 5.79
CA GLU A 57 -15.27 -5.49 5.15
C GLU A 57 -14.60 -4.82 3.94
N LYS A 58 -13.31 -4.51 4.03
CA LYS A 58 -12.55 -3.81 2.98
C LYS A 58 -12.00 -4.72 1.88
N ILE A 59 -11.65 -5.98 2.18
CA ILE A 59 -11.06 -6.94 1.22
C ILE A 59 -12.07 -7.40 0.17
N GLY A 60 -13.36 -7.23 0.46
CA GLY A 60 -14.45 -7.63 -0.40
C GLY A 60 -14.38 -7.13 -1.83
N ASP A 61 -14.18 -5.82 -2.00
CA ASP A 61 -14.16 -5.18 -3.32
C ASP A 61 -12.94 -5.62 -4.17
N PRO A 62 -11.70 -5.66 -3.62
CA PRO A 62 -10.56 -6.29 -4.29
C PRO A 62 -10.83 -7.71 -4.79
N LEU A 63 -11.43 -8.57 -3.95
CA LEU A 63 -11.73 -9.96 -4.33
C LEU A 63 -12.77 -10.04 -5.44
N VAL A 64 -13.84 -9.23 -5.38
CA VAL A 64 -14.84 -9.14 -6.46
C VAL A 64 -14.19 -8.78 -7.79
N HIS A 65 -13.26 -7.83 -7.76
CA HIS A 65 -12.58 -7.40 -8.97
C HIS A 65 -11.65 -8.49 -9.54
N LEU A 66 -10.86 -9.16 -8.69
CA LEU A 66 -10.00 -10.28 -9.12
C LEU A 66 -10.81 -11.45 -9.68
N VAL A 67 -11.91 -11.81 -9.02
CA VAL A 67 -12.83 -12.85 -9.50
C VAL A 67 -13.41 -12.49 -10.86
N ARG A 68 -13.86 -11.25 -11.05
CA ARG A 68 -14.36 -10.78 -12.36
C ARG A 68 -13.29 -10.85 -13.43
N ASN A 69 -12.06 -10.44 -13.16
CA ASN A 69 -10.97 -10.53 -14.13
C ASN A 69 -10.70 -11.98 -14.56
N SER A 70 -10.72 -12.93 -13.63
CA SER A 70 -10.63 -14.36 -13.97
C SER A 70 -11.81 -14.83 -14.82
N LEU A 71 -13.03 -14.33 -14.60
CA LEU A 71 -14.21 -14.70 -15.40
C LEU A 71 -14.22 -14.02 -16.78
N ASP A 72 -13.92 -12.73 -16.87
CA ASP A 72 -13.99 -11.92 -18.08
C ASP A 72 -12.82 -12.22 -19.02
N HIS A 73 -11.60 -12.22 -18.49
CA HIS A 73 -10.36 -12.28 -19.27
C HIS A 73 -9.55 -13.56 -19.05
N GLY A 74 -9.60 -14.16 -17.86
CA GLY A 74 -8.83 -15.36 -17.54
C GLY A 74 -9.36 -16.62 -18.25
N LEU A 75 -10.58 -17.02 -17.91
CA LEU A 75 -11.21 -18.25 -18.42
C LEU A 75 -11.69 -18.08 -19.85
N GLU A 76 -11.38 -19.05 -20.71
CA GLU A 76 -11.79 -19.03 -22.12
C GLU A 76 -13.22 -19.57 -22.31
N SER A 77 -13.80 -19.37 -23.50
CA SER A 77 -15.10 -19.96 -23.85
C SER A 77 -15.01 -21.49 -23.96
N PRO A 78 -16.11 -22.23 -23.78
CA PRO A 78 -16.15 -23.70 -23.92
C PRO A 78 -15.52 -24.20 -25.24
N GLU A 79 -15.75 -23.49 -26.34
CA GLU A 79 -15.22 -23.81 -27.67
C GLU A 79 -13.71 -23.61 -27.73
N THR A 80 -13.23 -22.49 -27.20
CA THR A 80 -11.79 -22.16 -27.15
C THR A 80 -11.05 -23.15 -26.27
N ARG A 81 -11.63 -23.55 -25.13
CA ARG A 81 -11.06 -24.56 -24.23
C ARG A 81 -10.95 -25.93 -24.92
N LYS A 82 -11.99 -26.36 -25.63
CA LYS A 82 -11.96 -27.61 -26.41
C LYS A 82 -10.89 -27.59 -27.50
N ALA A 83 -10.76 -26.47 -28.22
CA ALA A 83 -9.72 -26.29 -29.23
C ALA A 83 -8.30 -26.36 -28.64
N ALA A 84 -8.12 -25.90 -27.40
CA ALA A 84 -6.87 -25.99 -26.65
C ALA A 84 -6.67 -27.33 -25.91
N GLY A 85 -7.58 -28.30 -26.05
CA GLY A 85 -7.51 -29.61 -25.38
C GLY A 85 -7.83 -29.57 -23.87
N LYS A 86 -8.44 -28.50 -23.37
CA LYS A 86 -8.80 -28.30 -21.96
C LYS A 86 -10.24 -28.77 -21.69
N PRO A 87 -10.59 -29.10 -20.43
CA PRO A 87 -11.96 -29.41 -20.05
C PRO A 87 -12.91 -28.26 -20.39
N GLU A 88 -14.13 -28.60 -20.81
CA GLU A 88 -15.14 -27.62 -21.21
C GLU A 88 -15.51 -26.64 -20.09
N THR A 89 -15.55 -27.14 -18.85
CA THR A 89 -15.77 -26.34 -17.64
C THR A 89 -14.43 -25.85 -17.12
N GLY A 90 -14.26 -24.53 -17.01
CA GLY A 90 -13.12 -23.91 -16.33
C GLY A 90 -13.24 -23.98 -14.82
N VAL A 91 -12.12 -23.90 -14.11
CA VAL A 91 -12.09 -23.92 -12.65
C VAL A 91 -11.60 -22.58 -12.14
N LEU A 92 -12.36 -22.01 -11.20
CA LEU A 92 -11.96 -20.86 -10.40
C LEU A 92 -11.88 -21.31 -8.93
N SER A 93 -10.70 -21.18 -8.33
CA SER A 93 -10.43 -21.56 -6.95
C SER A 93 -10.16 -20.32 -6.10
N LEU A 94 -10.87 -20.19 -4.98
CA LEU A 94 -10.59 -19.21 -3.94
C LEU A 94 -10.14 -19.96 -2.68
N SER A 95 -8.92 -19.69 -2.25
CA SER A 95 -8.32 -20.35 -1.08
C SER A 95 -7.88 -19.31 -0.06
N ALA A 96 -8.01 -19.62 1.22
CA ALA A 96 -7.45 -18.82 2.31
C ALA A 96 -6.72 -19.72 3.31
N TYR A 97 -5.57 -19.28 3.82
CA TYR A 97 -4.80 -20.01 4.83
C TYR A 97 -3.82 -19.10 5.55
N HIS A 98 -3.26 -19.57 6.68
CA HIS A 98 -2.19 -18.87 7.39
C HIS A 98 -0.83 -19.38 6.93
N GLU A 99 0.07 -18.46 6.58
CA GLU A 99 1.45 -18.78 6.18
C GLU A 99 2.40 -17.69 6.70
N GLY A 100 3.43 -18.07 7.44
CA GLY A 100 4.50 -17.14 7.86
C GLY A 100 4.04 -15.90 8.62
N GLY A 101 3.01 -16.02 9.47
CA GLY A 101 2.43 -14.90 10.23
C GLY A 101 1.52 -13.98 9.41
N ASN A 102 1.21 -14.35 8.17
CA ASN A 102 0.27 -13.66 7.30
C ASN A 102 -0.94 -14.53 7.01
N ILE A 103 -2.02 -13.87 6.64
CA ILE A 103 -3.18 -14.47 6.00
C ILE A 103 -2.94 -14.40 4.50
N VAL A 104 -2.91 -15.56 3.85
CA VAL A 104 -2.76 -15.68 2.40
C VAL A 104 -4.12 -15.99 1.80
N ILE A 105 -4.52 -15.18 0.81
CA ILE A 105 -5.72 -15.41 0.02
C ILE A 105 -5.29 -15.59 -1.44
N GLU A 106 -5.65 -16.71 -2.04
CA GLU A 106 -5.31 -17.05 -3.42
C GLU A 106 -6.56 -17.14 -4.28
N ILE A 107 -6.51 -16.48 -5.44
CA ILE A 107 -7.52 -16.53 -6.49
C ILE A 107 -6.83 -17.14 -7.70
N ALA A 108 -7.17 -18.39 -8.02
CA ALA A 108 -6.55 -19.15 -9.10
C ALA A 108 -7.57 -19.55 -10.15
N ASP A 109 -7.25 -19.35 -11.42
CA ASP A 109 -8.01 -19.87 -12.55
C ASP A 109 -7.14 -20.78 -13.42
N ASP A 110 -7.77 -21.71 -14.14
CA ASP A 110 -7.12 -22.57 -15.12
C ASP A 110 -7.29 -22.04 -16.55
N GLY A 111 -7.32 -20.72 -16.71
CA GLY A 111 -7.63 -20.03 -17.96
C GLY A 111 -6.48 -19.94 -18.97
N ALA A 112 -6.53 -18.95 -19.83
CA ALA A 112 -5.50 -18.69 -20.85
C ALA A 112 -4.17 -18.18 -20.26
N GLY A 113 -4.18 -17.76 -18.99
CA GLY A 113 -3.06 -17.04 -18.40
C GLY A 113 -2.91 -15.62 -18.94
N ILE A 114 -1.91 -14.90 -18.42
CA ILE A 114 -1.57 -13.56 -18.86
C ILE A 114 -0.74 -13.67 -20.13
N ASN A 115 -1.11 -12.91 -21.16
CA ASN A 115 -0.36 -12.85 -22.40
C ASN A 115 0.83 -11.91 -22.24
N ARG A 116 2.02 -12.50 -22.03
CA ARG A 116 3.29 -11.81 -21.85
C ARG A 116 3.56 -10.78 -22.95
N ASP A 117 3.43 -11.19 -24.21
CA ASP A 117 3.78 -10.35 -25.36
C ASP A 117 2.85 -9.15 -25.49
N LYS A 118 1.56 -9.33 -25.22
CA LYS A 118 0.59 -8.22 -25.19
C LYS A 118 0.89 -7.23 -24.07
N VAL A 119 1.23 -7.71 -22.87
CA VAL A 119 1.57 -6.85 -21.73
C VAL A 119 2.84 -6.06 -22.02
N LEU A 120 3.88 -6.73 -22.56
CA LEU A 120 5.14 -6.09 -22.91
C LEU A 120 4.96 -5.04 -24.01
N ALA A 121 4.27 -5.38 -25.10
CA ALA A 121 3.99 -4.46 -26.19
C ALA A 121 3.24 -3.20 -25.70
N LYS A 122 2.25 -3.37 -24.82
CA LYS A 122 1.52 -2.23 -24.24
C LYS A 122 2.37 -1.40 -23.28
N ALA A 123 3.31 -2.03 -22.57
CA ALA A 123 4.24 -1.32 -21.69
C ALA A 123 5.24 -0.48 -22.48
N VAL A 124 5.77 -1.01 -23.59
CA VAL A 124 6.66 -0.29 -24.50
C VAL A 124 5.93 0.87 -25.18
N GLU A 125 4.71 0.66 -25.69
CA GLU A 125 3.87 1.72 -26.30
C GLU A 125 3.66 2.91 -25.35
N ARG A 126 3.56 2.64 -24.05
CA ARG A 126 3.35 3.65 -23.00
C ARG A 126 4.65 4.23 -22.42
N GLY A 127 5.81 3.82 -22.93
CA GLY A 127 7.12 4.28 -22.44
C GLY A 127 7.45 3.83 -21.02
N LEU A 128 6.82 2.75 -20.53
CA LEU A 128 7.03 2.22 -19.18
C LEU A 128 8.24 1.27 -19.11
N VAL A 129 8.65 0.71 -20.24
CA VAL A 129 9.74 -0.25 -20.42
C VAL A 129 10.43 0.07 -21.74
N GLN A 130 11.76 -0.05 -21.79
CA GLN A 130 12.51 0.13 -23.04
C GLN A 130 12.39 -1.12 -23.94
N GLU A 131 12.42 -0.93 -25.26
CA GLU A 131 12.20 -2.03 -26.22
C GLU A 131 13.28 -3.14 -26.14
N ASP A 132 14.48 -2.78 -25.66
CA ASP A 132 15.64 -3.65 -25.49
C ASP A 132 15.80 -4.21 -24.06
N GLU A 133 14.85 -3.92 -23.15
CA GLU A 133 14.93 -4.37 -21.76
C GLU A 133 14.48 -5.83 -21.60
N GLU A 134 15.42 -6.72 -21.24
CA GLU A 134 15.09 -8.11 -20.90
C GLU A 134 14.46 -8.21 -19.50
N LEU A 135 13.14 -8.32 -19.47
CA LEU A 135 12.38 -8.49 -18.23
C LEU A 135 12.05 -9.96 -17.95
N SER A 136 12.12 -10.33 -16.65
CA SER A 136 11.59 -11.61 -16.17
C SER A 136 10.06 -11.65 -16.28
N ASP A 137 9.50 -12.85 -16.42
CA ASP A 137 8.04 -13.03 -16.52
C ASP A 137 7.30 -12.46 -15.32
N GLU A 138 7.86 -12.60 -14.12
CA GLU A 138 7.31 -12.01 -12.90
C GLU A 138 7.28 -10.48 -12.97
N ARG A 139 8.33 -9.85 -13.51
CA ARG A 139 8.37 -8.41 -13.66
C ARG A 139 7.35 -7.94 -14.70
N ILE A 140 7.20 -8.67 -15.81
CA ILE A 140 6.20 -8.37 -16.85
C ILE A 140 4.78 -8.49 -16.29
N HIS A 141 4.46 -9.58 -15.61
CA HIS A 141 3.13 -9.74 -15.01
C HIS A 141 2.83 -8.67 -13.96
N ASN A 142 3.85 -8.17 -13.26
CA ASN A 142 3.67 -7.08 -12.30
C ASN A 142 3.36 -5.72 -12.94
N LEU A 143 3.59 -5.53 -14.25
CA LEU A 143 3.24 -4.30 -14.97
C LEU A 143 1.72 -4.07 -15.03
N ILE A 144 0.91 -5.14 -14.93
CA ILE A 144 -0.55 -5.01 -14.98
C ILE A 144 -1.11 -4.14 -13.86
N PHE A 145 -0.37 -4.01 -12.75
CA PHE A 145 -0.76 -3.21 -11.60
C PHE A 145 -0.30 -1.75 -11.67
N LEU A 146 0.36 -1.33 -12.76
CA LEU A 146 0.75 0.06 -12.93
C LEU A 146 -0.49 0.95 -13.13
N PRO A 147 -0.48 2.19 -12.61
CA PRO A 147 -1.62 3.10 -12.74
C PRO A 147 -2.10 3.26 -14.18
N GLY A 148 -3.40 3.08 -14.37
CA GLY A 148 -4.04 3.17 -15.69
C GLY A 148 -3.62 2.10 -16.70
N PHE A 149 -2.83 1.10 -16.32
CA PHE A 149 -2.44 -0.01 -17.20
C PHE A 149 -3.65 -0.91 -17.46
N SER A 150 -3.94 -1.11 -18.75
CA SER A 150 -4.99 -2.03 -19.20
C SER A 150 -4.60 -2.57 -20.57
N THR A 151 -4.83 -3.86 -20.78
CA THR A 151 -4.61 -4.56 -22.05
C THR A 151 -5.85 -4.54 -22.95
N ALA A 152 -6.93 -3.86 -22.55
CA ALA A 152 -8.15 -3.76 -23.35
C ALA A 152 -8.01 -2.67 -24.43
N ASP A 153 -8.30 -3.02 -25.68
CA ASP A 153 -8.27 -2.10 -26.82
C ASP A 153 -9.48 -1.13 -26.83
N THR A 154 -10.56 -1.48 -26.13
CA THR A 154 -11.76 -0.66 -25.97
C THR A 154 -12.14 -0.51 -24.49
N VAL A 155 -12.54 0.70 -24.10
CA VAL A 155 -13.11 0.96 -22.77
C VAL A 155 -14.49 0.31 -22.73
N SER A 156 -14.65 -0.82 -22.06
CA SER A 156 -15.98 -1.44 -21.91
C SER A 156 -16.80 -0.68 -20.86
N ASP A 157 -18.07 -0.43 -21.16
CA ASP A 157 -19.01 0.29 -20.27
C ASP A 157 -19.22 -0.44 -18.92
N LEU A 158 -18.89 -1.73 -18.84
CA LEU A 158 -18.96 -2.50 -17.59
C LEU A 158 -17.83 -2.15 -16.59
N SER A 159 -16.73 -1.55 -17.07
CA SER A 159 -15.58 -1.11 -16.26
C SER A 159 -15.64 0.39 -15.89
N GLY A 160 -16.77 1.07 -16.15
CA GLY A 160 -17.00 2.51 -16.06
C GLY A 160 -16.87 3.20 -14.69
N ARG A 161 -16.07 2.66 -13.75
CA ARG A 161 -15.66 3.34 -12.51
C ARG A 161 -14.14 3.47 -12.33
N GLY A 162 -13.35 3.17 -13.35
CA GLY A 162 -11.89 3.32 -13.26
C GLY A 162 -11.24 2.35 -12.28
N VAL A 163 -11.79 1.13 -12.14
CA VAL A 163 -11.22 0.10 -11.26
C VAL A 163 -10.27 -0.74 -12.10
N GLY A 164 -9.00 -0.34 -12.15
CA GLY A 164 -7.93 -1.16 -12.70
C GLY A 164 -7.28 -2.04 -11.65
N MET A 165 -6.29 -2.83 -12.05
CA MET A 165 -5.49 -3.62 -11.11
C MET A 165 -4.66 -2.74 -10.17
N ASP A 166 -4.37 -1.50 -10.57
CA ASP A 166 -3.80 -0.47 -9.70
C ASP A 166 -4.67 -0.15 -8.48
N VAL A 167 -5.99 -0.08 -8.65
CA VAL A 167 -6.94 0.11 -7.53
C VAL A 167 -6.95 -1.10 -6.60
N VAL A 168 -6.90 -2.32 -7.15
CA VAL A 168 -6.77 -3.53 -6.32
C VAL A 168 -5.48 -3.51 -5.51
N ARG A 169 -4.35 -3.17 -6.14
CA ARG A 169 -3.05 -3.08 -5.44
C ARG A 169 -3.09 -2.02 -4.35
N ARG A 170 -3.65 -0.83 -4.62
CA ARG A 170 -3.78 0.24 -3.62
C ARG A 170 -4.65 -0.20 -2.45
N ASN A 171 -5.85 -0.71 -2.71
CA ASN A 171 -6.77 -1.18 -1.65
C ASN A 171 -6.13 -2.25 -0.76
N ILE A 172 -5.30 -3.13 -1.32
CA ILE A 172 -4.58 -4.16 -0.56
C ILE A 172 -3.42 -3.53 0.24
N ALA A 173 -2.70 -2.57 -0.34
CA ALA A 173 -1.66 -1.82 0.37
C ALA A 173 -2.23 -1.01 1.56
N ASP A 174 -3.42 -0.43 1.42
CA ASP A 174 -4.13 0.29 2.48
C ASP A 174 -4.55 -0.63 3.65
N LEU A 175 -4.58 -1.94 3.41
CA LEU A 175 -4.77 -2.97 4.43
C LEU A 175 -3.45 -3.45 5.06
N GLY A 176 -2.32 -2.82 4.71
CA GLY A 176 -0.98 -3.26 5.11
C GLY A 176 -0.52 -4.53 4.40
N GLY A 177 -1.17 -4.90 3.30
CA GLY A 177 -0.90 -6.13 2.56
C GLY A 177 -0.13 -5.93 1.27
N HIS A 178 0.10 -7.04 0.58
CA HIS A 178 0.71 -7.06 -0.75
C HIS A 178 -0.03 -8.03 -1.67
N VAL A 179 -0.09 -7.70 -2.97
CA VAL A 179 -0.66 -8.56 -4.02
C VAL A 179 0.40 -8.86 -5.07
N SER A 180 0.49 -10.14 -5.41
CA SER A 180 1.39 -10.68 -6.43
C SER A 180 0.61 -11.56 -7.39
N VAL A 181 1.16 -11.79 -8.58
CA VAL A 181 0.55 -12.66 -9.58
C VAL A 181 1.59 -13.61 -10.14
N ARG A 182 1.20 -14.87 -10.30
CA ARG A 182 1.93 -15.88 -11.05
C ARG A 182 1.03 -16.38 -12.15
N SER A 183 1.52 -16.41 -13.38
CA SER A 183 0.73 -16.82 -14.53
C SER A 183 1.59 -17.56 -15.53
N LYS A 184 0.98 -18.49 -16.24
CA LYS A 184 1.61 -19.20 -17.34
C LYS A 184 0.61 -19.37 -18.47
N THR A 185 1.02 -18.98 -19.67
CA THR A 185 0.16 -19.01 -20.85
C THR A 185 -0.38 -20.42 -21.09
N GLY A 186 -1.69 -20.51 -21.28
CA GLY A 186 -2.46 -21.75 -21.44
C GLY A 186 -2.77 -22.52 -20.15
N GLN A 187 -2.13 -22.17 -19.01
CA GLN A 187 -2.29 -22.88 -17.74
C GLN A 187 -3.03 -22.08 -16.66
N GLY A 188 -3.33 -20.80 -16.95
CA GLY A 188 -4.09 -19.93 -16.07
C GLY A 188 -3.23 -19.00 -15.23
N SER A 189 -3.85 -18.38 -14.22
CA SER A 189 -3.22 -17.38 -13.36
C SER A 189 -3.60 -17.58 -11.91
N THR A 190 -2.68 -17.25 -11.00
CA THR A 190 -2.89 -17.20 -9.56
C THR A 190 -2.51 -15.83 -9.04
N PHE A 191 -3.50 -15.11 -8.50
CA PHE A 191 -3.28 -13.92 -7.70
C PHE A 191 -3.17 -14.31 -6.23
N THR A 192 -2.08 -13.89 -5.59
CA THR A 192 -1.81 -14.16 -4.18
C THR A 192 -1.79 -12.85 -3.42
N ILE A 193 -2.74 -12.68 -2.50
CA ILE A 193 -2.83 -11.57 -1.55
C ILE A 193 -2.24 -12.04 -0.22
N ARG A 194 -1.32 -11.26 0.34
CA ARG A 194 -0.79 -11.46 1.69
C ARG A 194 -1.22 -10.30 2.57
N LEU A 195 -1.93 -10.60 3.65
CA LEU A 195 -2.38 -9.63 4.64
C LEU A 195 -1.73 -9.96 5.99
N PRO A 196 -1.28 -8.96 6.76
CA PRO A 196 -0.80 -9.20 8.12
C PRO A 196 -1.95 -9.73 8.98
N LEU A 197 -1.64 -10.62 9.94
CA LEU A 197 -2.63 -11.19 10.86
C LEU A 197 -3.27 -10.13 11.78
N THR A 198 -2.65 -8.96 11.90
CA THR A 198 -3.04 -7.89 12.83
C THR A 198 -3.39 -6.60 12.11
N VAL A 199 -4.19 -5.75 12.76
CA VAL A 199 -4.32 -4.32 12.40
C VAL A 199 -2.91 -3.71 12.33
N ALA A 200 -2.67 -2.77 11.41
CA ALA A 200 -1.36 -2.14 11.20
C ALA A 200 -0.82 -1.53 12.51
N ILE A 201 0.09 -2.26 13.16
CA ILE A 201 0.89 -1.78 14.28
C ILE A 201 2.13 -1.15 13.66
N LEU A 202 2.42 0.07 14.07
CA LEU A 202 3.63 0.77 13.71
C LEU A 202 4.53 0.85 14.94
N ASP A 203 5.77 0.41 14.80
CA ASP A 203 6.83 0.78 15.72
C ASP A 203 7.29 2.20 15.39
N GLY A 204 7.02 3.15 16.29
CA GLY A 204 7.24 4.57 16.06
C GLY A 204 8.08 5.23 17.13
N GLN A 205 8.89 6.20 16.72
CA GLN A 205 9.55 7.15 17.60
C GLN A 205 8.62 8.33 17.84
N LEU A 206 8.24 8.58 19.10
CA LEU A 206 7.51 9.79 19.44
C LEU A 206 8.47 10.98 19.44
N VAL A 207 8.03 12.07 18.82
CA VAL A 207 8.77 13.33 18.75
C VAL A 207 7.82 14.50 18.98
N ASP A 208 8.26 15.49 19.74
CA ASP A 208 7.50 16.70 19.97
C ASP A 208 7.95 17.82 19.02
N VAL A 209 6.96 18.55 18.51
CA VAL A 209 7.16 19.82 17.80
C VAL A 209 6.13 20.80 18.33
N GLY A 210 6.60 21.84 19.02
CA GLY A 210 5.73 22.81 19.66
C GLY A 210 4.98 22.19 20.84
N ARG A 211 3.66 22.09 20.68
CA ARG A 211 2.73 21.45 21.64
C ARG A 211 2.13 20.15 21.10
N GLN A 212 2.63 19.67 19.96
CA GLN A 212 2.07 18.53 19.25
C GLN A 212 3.09 17.40 19.24
N THR A 213 2.58 16.19 19.45
CA THR A 213 3.35 14.95 19.37
C THR A 213 3.11 14.29 18.03
N TYR A 214 4.20 13.96 17.36
CA TYR A 214 4.24 13.25 16.10
C TYR A 214 4.92 11.90 16.28
N ILE A 215 4.67 10.99 15.35
CA ILE A 215 5.28 9.67 15.32
C ILE A 215 6.03 9.50 14.01
N ILE A 216 7.33 9.24 14.10
CA ILE A 216 8.15 8.89 12.94
C ILE A 216 8.32 7.36 12.93
N PRO A 217 7.99 6.66 11.83
CA PRO A 217 8.26 5.23 11.69
C PRO A 217 9.71 4.89 12.01
N LEU A 218 9.97 3.95 12.94
CA LEU A 218 11.34 3.55 13.29
C LEU A 218 12.11 3.00 12.09
N THR A 219 11.43 2.33 11.18
CA THR A 219 11.99 1.79 9.94
C THR A 219 12.55 2.86 8.99
N SER A 220 12.11 4.11 9.16
CA SER A 220 12.57 5.23 8.34
C SER A 220 13.67 6.05 9.04
N ILE A 221 13.94 5.81 10.33
CA ILE A 221 14.97 6.55 11.08
C ILE A 221 16.32 5.87 10.88
N VAL A 222 17.29 6.64 10.41
CA VAL A 222 18.69 6.20 10.27
C VAL A 222 19.43 6.42 11.58
N GLU A 223 19.42 7.66 12.06
CA GLU A 223 20.05 8.06 13.32
C GLU A 223 19.44 9.36 13.85
N THR A 224 19.69 9.66 15.13
CA THR A 224 19.34 10.94 15.74
C THR A 224 20.62 11.66 16.12
N VAL A 225 20.73 12.94 15.75
CA VAL A 225 21.91 13.75 15.98
C VAL A 225 21.55 15.05 16.68
N GLN A 226 22.35 15.44 17.67
CA GLN A 226 22.30 16.78 18.22
C GLN A 226 23.09 17.71 17.31
N THR A 227 22.47 18.83 16.94
CA THR A 227 23.11 19.81 16.06
C THR A 227 24.10 20.67 16.83
N SER A 228 25.08 21.19 16.09
CA SER A 228 25.94 22.26 16.55
C SER A 228 26.01 23.36 15.48
N PRO A 229 26.32 24.62 15.85
CA PRO A 229 26.33 25.73 14.91
C PRO A 229 27.28 25.54 13.71
N GLU A 230 28.35 24.77 13.90
CA GLU A 230 29.39 24.52 12.90
C GLU A 230 28.96 23.51 11.82
N LEU A 231 27.95 22.71 12.10
CA LEU A 231 27.46 21.66 11.21
C LEU A 231 26.26 22.12 10.37
N VAL A 232 25.65 23.26 10.69
CA VAL A 232 24.48 23.80 10.00
C VAL A 232 24.91 24.94 9.08
N ASN A 233 24.79 24.70 7.77
CA ASN A 233 25.08 25.70 6.73
C ASN A 233 23.77 26.17 6.09
N ALA A 234 23.64 27.47 5.89
CA ALA A 234 22.54 28.02 5.08
C ALA A 234 23.03 28.22 3.64
N VAL A 235 22.35 27.62 2.67
CA VAL A 235 22.64 27.78 1.24
C VAL A 235 21.52 28.61 0.61
N GLY A 236 21.89 29.63 -0.17
CA GLY A 236 20.92 30.44 -0.92
C GLY A 236 19.91 31.25 -0.08
N GLY A 237 20.11 31.37 1.24
CA GLY A 237 19.26 32.16 2.14
C GLY A 237 17.96 31.49 2.61
N HIS A 238 17.63 30.30 2.09
CA HIS A 238 16.37 29.60 2.39
C HIS A 238 16.54 28.14 2.82
N GLU A 239 17.59 27.45 2.35
CA GLU A 239 17.81 26.04 2.63
C GLU A 239 18.87 25.86 3.71
N GLU A 240 18.51 25.15 4.78
CA GLU A 240 19.43 24.77 5.85
C GLU A 240 19.90 23.33 5.60
N LEU A 241 21.22 23.15 5.48
CA LEU A 241 21.87 21.86 5.30
C LEU A 241 22.66 21.50 6.55
N PHE A 242 22.52 20.25 6.99
CA PHE A 242 23.33 19.66 8.04
C PHE A 242 24.45 18.82 7.43
N ARG A 243 25.69 19.06 7.84
CA ARG A 243 26.83 18.24 7.43
C ARG A 243 26.94 17.00 8.33
N LEU A 244 26.44 15.86 7.84
CA LEU A 244 26.58 14.57 8.50
C LEU A 244 27.77 13.83 7.89
N ARG A 245 28.91 13.84 8.59
CA ARG A 245 30.19 13.30 8.09
C ARG A 245 30.62 14.01 6.79
N ASP A 246 30.58 13.32 5.66
CA ASP A 246 30.95 13.83 4.33
C ASP A 246 29.72 14.12 3.44
N GLU A 247 28.51 14.00 3.99
CA GLU A 247 27.24 14.19 3.28
C GLU A 247 26.51 15.46 3.78
N TYR A 248 25.88 16.19 2.86
CA TYR A 248 25.02 17.34 3.19
C TYR A 248 23.55 16.92 3.18
N ILE A 249 22.95 16.91 4.36
CA ILE A 249 21.57 16.48 4.58
C ILE A 249 20.66 17.72 4.69
N PRO A 250 19.64 17.89 3.83
CA PRO A 250 18.70 18.99 3.95
C PRO A 250 17.83 18.86 5.21
N ILE A 251 17.56 19.99 5.86
CA ILE A 251 16.79 20.05 7.11
C ILE A 251 15.34 20.46 6.83
N ILE A 252 14.40 19.65 7.32
CA ILE A 252 12.97 19.93 7.32
C ILE A 252 12.55 20.39 8.71
N ARG A 253 11.93 21.58 8.79
CA ARG A 253 11.31 22.09 10.01
C ARG A 253 9.80 21.81 9.99
N LEU A 254 9.36 20.80 10.75
CA LEU A 254 7.95 20.41 10.80
C LEU A 254 7.03 21.57 11.18
N HIS A 255 7.46 22.45 12.09
CA HIS A 255 6.65 23.60 12.49
C HIS A 255 6.34 24.56 11.34
N ARG A 256 7.27 24.76 10.40
CA ARG A 256 7.05 25.61 9.22
C ARG A 256 6.17 24.91 8.22
N LEU A 257 6.40 23.62 8.00
CA LEU A 257 5.69 22.84 7.00
C LEU A 257 4.20 22.67 7.36
N PHE A 258 3.91 22.38 8.64
CA PHE A 258 2.54 22.19 9.11
C PHE A 258 1.89 23.46 9.66
N GLY A 259 2.61 24.59 9.68
CA GLY A 259 2.08 25.87 10.16
C GLY A 259 1.75 25.87 11.66
N VAL A 260 2.50 25.13 12.46
CA VAL A 260 2.23 24.94 13.89
C VAL A 260 3.17 25.80 14.74
N PRO A 261 2.74 26.32 15.90
CA PRO A 261 3.59 27.13 16.75
C PRO A 261 4.81 26.33 17.22
N ALA A 262 6.01 26.85 16.97
CA ALA A 262 7.25 26.22 17.41
C ALA A 262 7.61 26.67 18.83
N THR A 263 8.04 25.74 19.68
CA THR A 263 8.61 26.08 20.99
C THR A 263 10.12 26.35 20.85
N ASN A 264 10.80 25.60 19.98
CA ASN A 264 12.19 25.86 19.60
C ASN A 264 12.30 26.15 18.09
N THR A 265 13.04 27.21 17.75
CA THR A 265 13.36 27.58 16.36
C THR A 265 14.86 27.59 16.09
N ASN A 266 15.69 27.33 17.09
CA ASN A 266 17.14 27.33 16.95
C ASN A 266 17.64 25.96 16.49
N VAL A 267 17.77 25.78 15.17
CA VAL A 267 18.33 24.56 14.58
C VAL A 267 19.80 24.34 14.93
N LYS A 268 20.53 25.37 15.36
CA LYS A 268 21.96 25.27 15.68
C LYS A 268 22.24 24.62 17.04
N ASP A 269 21.20 24.47 17.87
CA ASP A 269 21.27 23.80 19.17
C ASP A 269 19.94 23.08 19.44
N GLY A 270 19.70 22.03 18.66
CA GLY A 270 18.51 21.21 18.80
C GLY A 270 18.71 19.83 18.21
N LEU A 271 17.60 19.12 17.98
CA LEU A 271 17.64 17.71 17.64
C LEU A 271 17.21 17.49 16.19
N LEU A 272 18.00 16.73 15.45
CA LEU A 272 17.66 16.25 14.12
C LEU A 272 17.45 14.73 14.16
N VAL A 273 16.30 14.30 13.67
CA VAL A 273 16.02 12.90 13.35
C VAL A 273 16.32 12.70 11.86
N ILE A 274 17.39 11.99 11.54
CA ILE A 274 17.77 11.69 10.16
C ILE A 274 16.89 10.54 9.67
N VAL A 275 16.12 10.80 8.62
CA VAL A 275 15.24 9.81 8.01
C VAL A 275 15.59 9.57 6.56
N GLU A 276 15.29 8.35 6.09
CA GLU A 276 15.52 7.92 4.71
C GLU A 276 14.19 7.57 4.03
N GLY A 277 14.02 8.09 2.81
CA GLY A 277 12.88 7.81 1.94
C GLY A 277 13.38 7.47 0.54
N GLY A 278 13.42 6.18 0.21
CA GLY A 278 13.99 5.71 -1.05
C GLY A 278 15.52 5.87 -1.06
N THR A 279 16.05 6.67 -1.98
CA THR A 279 17.50 6.95 -2.08
C THR A 279 17.91 8.28 -1.47
N GLN A 280 16.96 9.03 -0.91
CA GLN A 280 17.19 10.37 -0.39
C GLN A 280 17.10 10.38 1.15
N ARG A 281 17.86 11.29 1.77
CA ARG A 281 17.88 11.51 3.21
C ARG A 281 17.55 12.94 3.55
N VAL A 282 16.82 13.13 4.64
CA VAL A 282 16.46 14.44 5.19
C VAL A 282 16.60 14.42 6.71
N GLY A 283 16.94 15.55 7.30
CA GLY A 283 16.97 15.74 8.75
C GLY A 283 15.69 16.42 9.21
N ILE A 284 14.89 15.77 10.04
CA ILE A 284 13.68 16.35 10.62
C ILE A 284 14.06 17.06 11.92
N PHE A 285 13.88 18.37 11.97
CA PHE A 285 14.10 19.16 13.18
C PHE A 285 12.93 19.05 14.15
N VAL A 286 13.23 18.60 15.36
CA VAL A 286 12.26 18.34 16.43
C VAL A 286 12.69 19.01 17.74
N ASP A 287 11.72 19.31 18.60
CA ASP A 287 11.98 19.93 19.89
C ASP A 287 12.45 18.89 20.92
N ARG A 288 11.85 17.69 20.89
CA ARG A 288 12.15 16.60 21.80
C ARG A 288 11.92 15.25 21.13
N LEU A 289 12.67 14.25 21.57
CA LEU A 289 12.49 12.86 21.22
C LEU A 289 12.09 12.10 22.48
N ASP A 290 10.93 11.44 22.43
CA ASP A 290 10.34 10.70 23.54
C ASP A 290 10.65 9.21 23.42
N ASP A 291 9.90 8.37 24.14
CA ASP A 291 10.06 6.92 24.07
C ASP A 291 9.59 6.34 22.72
N GLN A 292 10.12 5.16 22.41
CA GLN A 292 9.64 4.34 21.31
C GLN A 292 8.39 3.59 21.74
N GLN A 293 7.36 3.58 20.89
CA GLN A 293 6.11 2.91 21.19
C GLN A 293 5.49 2.23 19.98
N GLN A 294 4.91 1.05 20.22
CA GLN A 294 3.99 0.40 19.29
C GLN A 294 2.64 1.09 19.31
N VAL A 295 2.23 1.60 18.16
CA VAL A 295 0.97 2.32 18.01
C VAL A 295 0.11 1.69 16.93
N VAL A 296 -1.21 1.71 17.14
CA VAL A 296 -2.16 1.24 16.13
C VAL A 296 -2.47 2.39 15.19
N ILE A 297 -2.22 2.20 13.90
CA ILE A 297 -2.53 3.20 12.88
C ILE A 297 -4.05 3.27 12.71
N LYS A 298 -4.61 4.48 12.84
CA LYS A 298 -5.97 4.80 12.43
C LYS A 298 -5.91 5.68 11.19
N SER A 299 -6.44 5.17 10.08
CA SER A 299 -6.60 5.96 8.85
C SER A 299 -7.52 7.16 9.12
N LEU A 300 -7.08 8.34 8.70
CA LEU A 300 -7.82 9.61 8.80
C LEU A 300 -8.83 9.82 7.65
N GLU A 301 -8.85 8.93 6.66
CA GLU A 301 -9.48 9.11 5.34
C GLU A 301 -11.00 9.25 5.37
N LYS A 302 -11.70 8.68 6.37
CA LYS A 302 -13.17 8.73 6.40
C LYS A 302 -13.72 10.11 6.81
N ASN A 303 -12.93 10.93 7.51
CA ASN A 303 -13.42 12.17 8.14
C ASN A 303 -12.57 13.40 7.82
N PHE A 304 -11.36 13.23 7.28
CA PHE A 304 -10.41 14.31 7.04
C PHE A 304 -9.84 14.24 5.63
N ARG A 305 -9.54 15.41 5.03
CA ARG A 305 -8.78 15.46 3.78
C ARG A 305 -7.36 14.94 4.04
N GLN A 306 -6.83 14.19 3.08
CA GLN A 306 -5.45 13.70 3.12
C GLN A 306 -4.51 14.89 3.27
N THR A 307 -3.79 14.94 4.39
CA THR A 307 -2.79 15.97 4.64
C THR A 307 -1.46 15.41 4.17
N ALA A 308 -0.89 16.00 3.12
CA ALA A 308 0.39 15.56 2.60
C ALA A 308 1.45 15.62 3.72
N GLY A 309 2.30 14.59 3.80
CA GLY A 309 3.26 14.40 4.90
C GLY A 309 2.72 13.69 6.15
N ILE A 310 1.44 13.30 6.20
CA ILE A 310 0.83 12.53 7.29
C ILE A 310 0.18 11.24 6.75
N SER A 311 0.58 10.08 7.27
CA SER A 311 0.06 8.76 6.87
C SER A 311 -1.14 8.30 7.72
N GLY A 312 -1.33 8.87 8.90
CA GLY A 312 -2.43 8.53 9.79
C GLY A 312 -2.35 9.19 11.15
N ALA A 313 -3.17 8.71 12.08
CA ALA A 313 -3.13 9.14 13.47
C ALA A 313 -3.26 7.95 14.41
N THR A 314 -2.88 8.15 15.66
CA THR A 314 -3.11 7.20 16.74
C THR A 314 -3.54 7.93 18.01
N ILE A 315 -4.03 7.17 18.98
CA ILE A 315 -4.31 7.68 20.33
C ILE A 315 -3.26 7.06 21.26
N LEU A 316 -2.50 7.92 21.93
CA LEU A 316 -1.49 7.52 22.91
C LEU A 316 -2.16 7.04 24.21
N GLY A 317 -1.36 6.45 25.11
CA GLY A 317 -1.85 5.86 26.36
C GLY A 317 -2.47 6.88 27.33
N ASP A 318 -2.10 8.15 27.20
CA ASP A 318 -2.65 9.29 27.94
C ASP A 318 -3.93 9.88 27.30
N GLY A 319 -4.38 9.32 26.18
CA GLY A 319 -5.55 9.77 25.44
C GLY A 319 -5.28 10.89 24.43
N THR A 320 -4.05 11.37 24.32
CA THR A 320 -3.70 12.39 23.32
C THR A 320 -3.63 11.78 21.92
N VAL A 321 -3.91 12.60 20.90
CA VAL A 321 -3.83 12.19 19.50
C VAL A 321 -2.46 12.56 18.97
N ALA A 322 -1.76 11.57 18.41
CA ALA A 322 -0.49 11.77 17.73
C ALA A 322 -0.63 11.49 16.23
N LEU A 323 0.00 12.32 15.40
CA LEU A 323 -0.01 12.17 13.94
C LEU A 323 1.21 11.39 13.48
N ILE A 324 1.02 10.47 12.54
CA ILE A 324 2.10 9.64 11.99
C ILE A 324 2.63 10.32 10.75
N ILE A 325 3.93 10.59 10.74
CA ILE A 325 4.63 11.22 9.62
C ILE A 325 4.73 10.21 8.45
N ASP A 326 4.25 10.62 7.28
CA ASP A 326 4.59 9.96 6.02
C ASP A 326 5.92 10.55 5.52
N VAL A 327 7.03 9.85 5.77
CA VAL A 327 8.37 10.34 5.41
C VAL A 327 8.49 10.60 3.91
N HIS A 328 7.91 9.73 3.07
CA HIS A 328 7.98 9.91 1.62
C HIS A 328 7.18 11.13 1.16
N GLY A 329 5.92 11.24 1.62
CA GLY A 329 5.08 12.39 1.32
C GLY A 329 5.63 13.71 1.87
N LEU A 330 6.29 13.67 3.03
CA LEU A 330 6.96 14.82 3.64
C LEU A 330 8.13 15.31 2.77
N MET A 331 8.95 14.38 2.26
CA MET A 331 10.07 14.70 1.39
C MET A 331 9.59 15.25 0.05
N GLN A 332 8.54 14.66 -0.53
CA GLN A 332 7.93 15.16 -1.76
C GLN A 332 7.45 16.61 -1.58
N LEU A 333 6.70 16.91 -0.51
CA LEU A 333 6.27 18.27 -0.20
C LEU A 333 7.44 19.24 -0.04
N PHE A 334 8.49 18.81 0.65
CA PHE A 334 9.66 19.63 0.87
C PHE A 334 10.34 19.97 -0.47
N PHE A 335 10.66 18.98 -1.31
CA PHE A 335 11.34 19.23 -2.58
C PHE A 335 10.46 19.94 -3.63
N GLU A 336 9.16 19.66 -3.68
CA GLU A 336 8.22 20.35 -4.58
C GLU A 336 8.04 21.82 -4.19
N GLY A 337 7.94 22.13 -2.90
CA GLY A 337 7.82 23.50 -2.38
C GLY A 337 9.02 24.40 -2.70
N HIS A 338 10.20 23.83 -3.01
CA HIS A 338 11.38 24.58 -3.45
C HIS A 338 11.41 24.85 -4.96
N THR A 339 10.57 24.17 -5.75
CA THR A 339 10.43 24.42 -7.20
C THR A 339 9.36 25.47 -7.53
N ALA A 340 8.42 25.73 -6.61
CA ALA A 340 7.35 26.71 -6.79
C ALA A 340 7.58 27.94 -5.89
N GLY A 341 7.83 29.09 -6.52
CA GLY A 341 7.90 30.39 -5.83
C GLY A 341 6.63 30.73 -5.03
N PRO A 342 6.69 31.75 -4.16
CA PRO A 342 5.78 31.90 -3.03
C PRO A 342 4.36 32.21 -3.50
N HIS A 343 3.40 31.31 -3.25
CA HIS A 343 1.99 31.66 -3.38
C HIS A 343 1.10 31.08 -2.28
N LYS A 344 0.61 32.03 -1.47
CA LYS A 344 -0.67 32.10 -0.76
C LYS A 344 -1.04 30.96 0.19
N ALA A 345 -0.77 31.22 1.48
CA ALA A 345 -1.55 30.71 2.59
C ALA A 345 -3.05 30.91 2.33
N VAL A 346 -3.81 29.82 2.41
CA VAL A 346 -5.28 29.83 2.42
C VAL A 346 -5.72 29.87 3.88
N ALA A 347 -6.63 30.82 4.15
CA ALA A 347 -7.27 31.08 5.44
C ALA A 347 -8.25 29.97 5.86
#